data_AF-A0A9Q8PJF1-F1
#
_entry.id   AF-A0A9Q8PJF1-F1
#
_cell.length_a   1.000
_cell.length_b   1.000
_cell.length_c   1.000
_cell.angle_alpha   90.00
_cell.angle_beta   90.00
_cell.angle_gamma   90.00
#
_symmetry.space_group_name_H-M   'P 1'
#
loop_
_entity.id
_entity.type
_entity.pdbx_description
1 polymer ?
#
loop_
_entity_poly.entity_id
_entity_poly.type
_entity_poly.pdbx_seq_one_letter_code
_entity_poly.pdbx_strand_id
1 'polypeptide(L)'
;MVISKATPTCNLLILIFHTTQRPSTSGPLQDNSDLDTHTTSTTATLAKLTALLMIARIQCAPLEHQTTDAISTCGPQWMPASEISIGNGTDIRPGYDSAVQRFCDAADGHTVMPDEHLSMATEVYLNGGKDASIYGVQGFAYFEILNKDQASPGHEVTAEKCSKYFLALSAEGGKCSGSINHDTKGGTFEVGNEEQSYTALGGEVPPEEPAVNRIFIGTLTPQTPNKGSGPSLDPWPLDSLNDIKPTRCHSHNDYDRSIPLFLAMSAGCISFEADVHLLEGDAIIGHDSPQAGRSLSAQYIHPLRAILDHNNDDKPGTIMLYPARPGQSVTLVVDFKSSEPELFGVVLEALQPLRDGAYLSTSKSGEFVQKHVTIVLGGSAPFDRIDSDDDNPNRDVFYGAPSDHWDSKYTSLNSFYASQDWTTVEGFDWLGAAMNGGDNPVSKQAKVVHDAGLRLTYCRSM
;
A
#
# COMPACT_ATOMS: atom_id res chain seq x y z
N MET A 1 8.24 -1.22 -3.65
CA MET A 1 7.82 -2.39 -2.85
C MET A 1 6.76 -3.11 -3.67
N VAL A 2 6.91 -4.43 -3.86
CA VAL A 2 6.02 -5.24 -4.69
C VAL A 2 5.16 -6.10 -3.75
N ILE A 3 3.84 -5.89 -3.74
CA ILE A 3 2.91 -6.76 -3.01
C ILE A 3 2.40 -7.82 -3.98
N SER A 4 3.04 -8.99 -4.03
CA SER A 4 2.57 -10.14 -4.79
C SER A 4 2.37 -11.33 -3.85
N LYS A 5 1.13 -11.84 -3.77
CA LYS A 5 0.87 -13.19 -3.25
C LYS A 5 1.48 -14.18 -4.23
N ALA A 6 2.01 -15.29 -3.71
CA ALA A 6 2.76 -16.29 -4.47
C ALA A 6 1.95 -16.90 -5.63
N THR A 7 1.99 -16.24 -6.78
CA THR A 7 1.75 -16.79 -8.12
C THR A 7 2.65 -16.01 -9.09
N PRO A 8 3.13 -16.64 -10.18
CA PRO A 8 4.23 -16.10 -10.96
C PRO A 8 3.77 -14.99 -11.92
N THR A 9 3.27 -13.85 -11.46
CA THR A 9 2.96 -12.72 -12.36
C THR A 9 3.04 -11.32 -11.72
N CYS A 10 3.56 -10.41 -12.55
CA CYS A 10 3.55 -8.94 -12.56
C CYS A 10 4.40 -8.09 -11.60
N ASN A 11 5.34 -7.35 -12.22
CA ASN A 11 5.99 -6.15 -11.71
C ASN A 11 5.36 -4.93 -12.39
N LEU A 12 4.88 -3.96 -11.63
CA LEU A 12 4.57 -2.63 -12.13
C LEU A 12 5.78 -1.73 -11.90
N LEU A 13 6.31 -1.12 -12.97
CA LEU A 13 7.39 -0.14 -12.90
C LEU A 13 6.82 1.26 -13.18
N ILE A 14 6.61 2.05 -12.13
CA ILE A 14 6.28 3.48 -12.27
C ILE A 14 7.60 4.27 -12.41
N LEU A 15 7.96 4.66 -13.64
CA LEU A 15 9.09 5.57 -13.90
C LEU A 15 8.62 7.03 -13.81
N ILE A 16 8.94 7.73 -12.71
CA ILE A 16 8.72 9.20 -12.60
C ILE A 16 10.06 9.92 -12.72
N PHE A 17 10.32 10.51 -13.89
CA PHE A 17 11.45 11.42 -14.09
C PHE A 17 11.17 12.77 -13.44
N HIS A 18 12.03 13.22 -12.51
CA HIS A 18 12.00 14.60 -12.00
C HIS A 18 12.85 15.50 -12.90
N THR A 19 12.24 16.49 -13.56
CA THR A 19 12.97 17.62 -14.12
C THR A 19 13.06 18.71 -13.05
N THR A 20 14.23 18.87 -12.43
CA THR A 20 14.49 19.98 -11.52
C THR A 20 14.78 21.24 -12.33
N GLN A 21 13.79 22.12 -12.51
CA GLN A 21 14.06 23.51 -12.90
C GLN A 21 14.44 24.31 -11.65
N ARG A 22 15.70 24.80 -11.60
CA ARG A 22 16.11 25.81 -10.59
C ARG A 22 15.53 27.18 -10.97
N PRO A 23 14.96 27.93 -10.02
CA PRO A 23 14.60 29.33 -10.25
C PRO A 23 15.86 30.20 -10.28
N SER A 24 15.99 31.03 -11.32
CA SER A 24 17.00 32.07 -11.41
C SER A 24 16.62 33.24 -10.50
N THR A 25 17.51 33.61 -9.58
CA THR A 25 17.40 34.88 -8.85
C THR A 25 18.65 35.70 -9.14
N SER A 26 18.45 36.91 -9.67
CA SER A 26 19.48 37.91 -9.92
C SER A 26 19.40 38.98 -8.83
N GLY A 27 20.54 39.32 -8.22
CA GLY A 27 20.68 40.39 -7.25
C GLY A 27 22.15 40.58 -6.85
N PRO A 28 22.72 41.80 -6.90
CA PRO A 28 24.17 42.00 -6.93
C PRO A 28 24.73 42.41 -5.55
N LEU A 29 25.91 41.92 -5.18
CA LEU A 29 26.76 42.56 -4.18
C LEU A 29 28.24 42.45 -4.56
N GLN A 30 28.90 43.61 -4.42
CA GLN A 30 30.30 43.93 -4.67
C GLN A 30 31.23 43.22 -3.68
N ASP A 31 32.44 42.84 -4.11
CA ASP A 31 33.66 43.24 -3.39
C ASP A 31 34.90 43.25 -4.31
N ASN A 32 35.83 44.14 -3.98
CA ASN A 32 37.04 44.50 -4.69
C ASN A 32 38.26 43.64 -4.32
N SER A 33 39.26 43.72 -5.21
CA SER A 33 40.72 43.76 -4.98
C SER A 33 41.58 42.54 -5.38
N ASP A 34 42.42 42.87 -6.38
CA ASP A 34 43.84 42.53 -6.63
C ASP A 34 44.23 41.14 -7.18
N LEU A 35 44.61 41.13 -8.49
CA LEU A 35 45.96 40.95 -9.08
C LEU A 35 46.45 39.49 -8.99
N ASP A 36 46.91 38.78 -10.03
CA ASP A 36 47.53 39.20 -11.29
C ASP A 36 47.61 38.03 -12.30
N THR A 37 47.56 38.37 -13.59
CA THR A 37 48.14 37.69 -14.79
C THR A 37 47.67 36.30 -15.29
N HIS A 38 46.99 36.36 -16.44
CA HIS A 38 47.12 35.55 -17.68
C HIS A 38 47.33 34.03 -17.62
N THR A 39 46.34 33.25 -18.10
CA THR A 39 46.38 32.62 -19.43
C THR A 39 45.05 31.95 -19.78
N THR A 40 44.56 32.24 -20.99
CA THR A 40 43.38 31.64 -21.62
C THR A 40 43.63 30.19 -22.02
N SER A 41 42.78 29.26 -21.59
CA SER A 41 42.58 27.96 -22.23
C SER A 41 41.22 27.39 -21.83
N THR A 42 40.28 27.45 -22.78
CA THR A 42 39.00 26.73 -22.76
C THR A 42 39.22 25.22 -22.86
N THR A 43 38.94 24.48 -21.79
CA THR A 43 38.65 23.03 -21.85
C THR A 43 37.66 22.66 -20.75
N ALA A 44 36.39 22.55 -21.11
CA ALA A 44 35.38 21.92 -20.28
C ALA A 44 35.73 20.43 -20.12
N THR A 45 36.07 20.02 -18.89
CA THR A 45 36.37 18.64 -18.55
C THR A 45 35.06 17.88 -18.36
N LEU A 46 34.76 16.98 -19.28
CA LEU A 46 33.63 16.05 -19.16
C LEU A 46 33.99 14.97 -18.13
N ALA A 47 33.50 15.09 -16.90
CA ALA A 47 33.59 14.02 -15.92
C ALA A 47 32.66 12.87 -16.36
N LYS A 48 33.24 11.77 -16.83
CA LYS A 48 32.53 10.52 -17.14
C LYS A 48 32.02 9.91 -15.82
N LEU A 49 30.70 9.88 -15.65
CA LEU A 49 30.05 9.04 -14.64
C LEU A 49 29.90 7.63 -15.26
N THR A 50 30.72 6.69 -14.80
CA THR A 50 30.59 5.27 -15.17
C THR A 50 29.44 4.67 -14.37
N ALA A 51 28.26 4.56 -14.95
CA ALA A 51 27.16 3.78 -14.38
C ALA A 51 27.37 2.30 -14.72
N LEU A 52 27.85 1.51 -13.77
CA LEU A 52 27.95 0.06 -13.89
C LEU A 52 26.56 -0.54 -13.61
N LEU A 53 25.82 -0.90 -14.65
CA LEU A 53 24.51 -1.55 -14.51
C LEU A 53 24.71 -3.06 -14.41
N MET A 54 24.55 -3.62 -13.21
CA MET A 54 24.41 -5.07 -13.05
C MET A 54 23.06 -5.50 -13.66
N ILE A 55 23.11 -6.27 -14.75
CA ILE A 55 21.93 -6.94 -15.30
C ILE A 55 21.75 -8.24 -14.53
N ALA A 56 20.86 -8.24 -13.53
CA ALA A 56 20.40 -9.48 -12.92
C ALA A 56 19.37 -10.14 -13.86
N ARG A 57 19.77 -11.19 -14.58
CA ARG A 57 18.82 -12.14 -15.17
C ARG A 57 18.27 -13.00 -14.03
N ILE A 58 17.09 -12.65 -13.51
CA ILE A 58 16.41 -13.49 -12.53
C ILE A 58 15.77 -14.65 -13.29
N GLN A 59 16.43 -15.79 -13.31
CA GLN A 59 15.76 -17.06 -13.56
C GLN A 59 14.95 -17.39 -12.30
N CYS A 60 13.63 -17.53 -12.43
CA CYS A 60 12.78 -18.04 -11.36
C CYS A 60 13.13 -19.50 -11.07
N ALA A 61 14.09 -19.71 -10.16
CA ALA A 61 14.07 -20.89 -9.30
C ALA A 61 12.94 -20.72 -8.27
N PRO A 62 12.37 -21.81 -7.72
CA PRO A 62 11.53 -21.71 -6.54
C PRO A 62 12.32 -20.97 -5.45
N LEU A 63 11.87 -19.77 -5.09
CA LEU A 63 12.55 -18.92 -4.12
C LEU A 63 12.50 -19.59 -2.75
N GLU A 64 13.66 -20.07 -2.32
CA GLU A 64 13.90 -20.62 -1.00
C GLU A 64 13.63 -19.57 0.09
N HIS A 65 13.17 -20.03 1.25
CA HIS A 65 12.85 -19.20 2.42
C HIS A 65 14.15 -18.61 3.01
N GLN A 66 14.52 -17.40 2.62
CA GLN A 66 15.86 -16.83 2.81
C GLN A 66 15.91 -15.76 3.93
N THR A 67 15.44 -16.06 5.15
CA THR A 67 15.75 -15.21 6.32
C THR A 67 15.96 -16.05 7.59
N THR A 68 17.01 -15.74 8.37
CA THR A 68 17.38 -16.43 9.62
C THR A 68 16.71 -15.85 10.86
N ASP A 69 16.24 -14.59 10.79
CA ASP A 69 15.79 -13.81 11.96
C ASP A 69 14.26 -13.55 11.91
N ALA A 70 13.54 -14.34 11.11
CA ALA A 70 12.09 -14.29 11.03
C ALA A 70 11.45 -15.27 12.02
N ILE A 71 10.36 -14.83 12.64
CA ILE A 71 9.48 -15.64 13.47
C ILE A 71 8.22 -15.98 12.70
N SER A 72 7.96 -17.28 12.57
CA SER A 72 6.61 -17.78 12.32
C SER A 72 5.99 -17.88 13.69
N THR A 73 4.79 -17.37 13.91
CA THR A 73 4.05 -17.67 15.15
C THR A 73 3.55 -19.12 15.18
N CYS A 74 4.38 -20.06 14.72
CA CYS A 74 4.07 -21.45 14.42
C CYS A 74 2.73 -21.60 13.66
N GLY A 75 2.63 -20.82 12.58
CA GLY A 75 1.55 -20.76 11.59
C GLY A 75 2.08 -20.27 10.22
N PRO A 76 1.21 -20.07 9.21
CA PRO A 76 1.67 -19.72 7.85
C PRO A 76 2.21 -18.29 7.75
N GLN A 77 1.96 -17.45 8.75
CA GLN A 77 2.37 -16.06 8.77
C GLN A 77 3.74 -15.91 9.42
N TRP A 78 4.58 -15.12 8.77
CA TRP A 78 5.94 -14.84 9.16
C TRP A 78 6.14 -13.33 9.27
N MET A 79 6.97 -12.93 10.22
CA MET A 79 7.32 -11.55 10.52
C MET A 79 8.78 -11.45 10.97
N PRO A 80 9.45 -10.30 10.83
CA PRO A 80 10.78 -10.11 11.38
C PRO A 80 10.72 -10.07 12.92
N ALA A 81 11.74 -10.59 13.60
CA ALA A 81 11.83 -10.49 15.06
C ALA A 81 11.93 -9.01 15.49
N SER A 82 12.93 -8.29 14.99
CA SER A 82 13.11 -6.87 15.26
C SER A 82 12.40 -5.98 14.24
N GLU A 83 12.32 -4.68 14.54
CA GLU A 83 11.81 -3.69 13.60
C GLU A 83 12.57 -3.70 12.27
N ILE A 84 11.85 -3.53 11.17
CA ILE A 84 12.42 -3.50 9.83
C ILE A 84 12.37 -2.08 9.28
N SER A 85 13.48 -1.67 8.67
CA SER A 85 13.52 -0.42 7.93
C SER A 85 13.40 -0.67 6.43
N ILE A 86 12.38 -0.08 5.81
CA ILE A 86 12.10 -0.15 4.37
C ILE A 86 12.15 1.26 3.75
N GLY A 87 12.05 1.33 2.43
CA GLY A 87 12.01 2.61 1.72
C GLY A 87 13.27 3.47 1.95
N ASN A 88 14.45 2.85 1.85
CA ASN A 88 15.76 3.49 2.08
C ASN A 88 15.91 4.12 3.47
N GLY A 89 15.46 3.45 4.52
CA GLY A 89 15.63 3.95 5.88
C GLY A 89 14.52 4.88 6.37
N THR A 90 13.57 5.23 5.50
CA THR A 90 12.59 6.28 5.79
C THR A 90 11.32 5.76 6.41
N ASP A 91 11.04 4.47 6.35
CA ASP A 91 9.84 3.83 6.86
C ASP A 91 10.23 2.66 7.78
N ILE A 92 9.84 2.75 9.06
CA ILE A 92 10.20 1.78 10.09
C ILE A 92 8.92 1.04 10.45
N ARG A 93 8.94 -0.28 10.31
CA ARG A 93 7.78 -1.15 10.55
C ARG A 93 8.05 -2.05 11.74
N PRO A 94 7.04 -2.28 12.59
CA PRO A 94 7.22 -3.10 13.77
C PRO A 94 7.48 -4.56 13.41
N GLY A 95 8.49 -5.14 14.07
CA GLY A 95 8.65 -6.58 14.17
C GLY A 95 7.92 -7.15 15.38
N TYR A 96 8.11 -8.44 15.60
CA TYR A 96 7.54 -9.17 16.72
C TYR A 96 7.93 -8.59 18.09
N ASP A 97 9.18 -8.20 18.28
CA ASP A 97 9.67 -7.71 19.58
C ASP A 97 8.96 -6.41 20.01
N SER A 98 8.74 -5.48 19.07
CA SER A 98 7.98 -4.24 19.33
C SER A 98 6.49 -4.52 19.58
N ALA A 99 5.93 -5.52 18.89
CA ALA A 99 4.56 -5.99 19.11
C ALA A 99 4.39 -6.59 20.52
N VAL A 100 5.34 -7.42 20.97
CA VAL A 100 5.40 -7.97 22.33
C VAL A 100 5.47 -6.86 23.37
N GLN A 101 6.36 -5.88 23.16
CA GLN A 101 6.51 -4.77 24.11
C GLN A 101 5.19 -3.99 24.26
N ARG A 102 4.52 -3.67 23.14
CA ARG A 102 3.20 -3.01 23.18
C ARG A 102 2.16 -3.80 23.96
N PHE A 103 2.08 -5.11 23.72
CA PHE A 103 1.15 -5.97 24.46
C PHE A 103 1.48 -6.03 25.94
N CYS A 104 2.73 -6.28 26.30
CA CYS A 104 3.14 -6.45 27.69
C CYS A 104 3.06 -5.16 28.52
N ASP A 105 3.28 -4.00 27.90
CA ASP A 105 3.04 -2.70 28.53
C ASP A 105 1.55 -2.47 28.81
N ALA A 106 0.68 -2.87 27.86
CA ALA A 106 -0.76 -2.77 28.04
C ALA A 106 -1.30 -3.79 29.07
N ALA A 107 -0.69 -4.97 29.15
CA ALA A 107 -1.09 -6.06 30.04
C ALA A 107 -0.55 -5.91 31.47
N ASP A 108 0.44 -5.05 31.71
CA ASP A 108 1.07 -4.87 33.03
C ASP A 108 0.05 -4.53 34.12
N GLY A 109 0.13 -5.24 35.25
CA GLY A 109 -0.77 -5.08 36.39
C GLY A 109 -2.15 -5.72 36.23
N HIS A 110 -2.46 -6.36 35.09
CA HIS A 110 -3.70 -7.12 34.95
C HIS A 110 -3.63 -8.44 35.70
N THR A 111 -4.74 -8.87 36.27
CA THR A 111 -4.89 -10.20 36.88
C THR A 111 -5.79 -11.05 36.00
N VAL A 112 -5.29 -12.19 35.52
CA VAL A 112 -6.03 -13.15 34.69
C VAL A 112 -6.61 -14.23 35.59
N MET A 113 -7.94 -14.29 35.68
CA MET A 113 -8.65 -15.26 36.51
C MET A 113 -8.56 -16.68 35.91
N PRO A 114 -8.84 -17.74 36.69
CA PRO A 114 -8.87 -19.10 36.15
C PRO A 114 -9.84 -19.23 34.94
N ASP A 115 -9.37 -19.91 33.89
CA ASP A 115 -9.99 -20.06 32.57
C ASP A 115 -10.22 -18.74 31.78
N GLU A 116 -9.69 -17.63 32.24
CA GLU A 116 -9.79 -16.34 31.57
C GLU A 116 -8.65 -16.14 30.56
N HIS A 117 -8.96 -15.44 29.48
CA HIS A 117 -7.98 -14.99 28.49
C HIS A 117 -7.80 -13.47 28.59
N LEU A 118 -6.56 -13.01 28.69
CA LEU A 118 -6.19 -11.61 28.50
C LEU A 118 -5.53 -11.47 27.13
N SER A 119 -6.17 -10.75 26.23
CA SER A 119 -5.82 -10.76 24.81
C SER A 119 -5.76 -9.36 24.22
N MET A 120 -4.96 -9.20 23.17
CA MET A 120 -4.90 -7.99 22.34
C MET A 120 -4.16 -8.27 21.03
N ALA A 121 -4.60 -7.65 19.95
CA ALA A 121 -3.89 -7.67 18.67
C ALA A 121 -3.02 -6.42 18.55
N THR A 122 -1.85 -6.54 17.91
CA THR A 122 -0.97 -5.40 17.61
C THR A 122 -0.51 -5.46 16.16
N GLU A 123 -0.22 -4.31 15.56
CA GLU A 123 0.33 -4.23 14.22
C GLU A 123 1.76 -4.81 14.17
N VAL A 124 2.01 -5.63 13.15
CA VAL A 124 3.32 -6.21 12.83
C VAL A 124 3.52 -6.25 11.30
N TYR A 125 4.76 -6.20 10.86
CA TYR A 125 5.11 -6.35 9.45
C TYR A 125 5.18 -7.84 9.06
N LEU A 126 4.23 -8.31 8.26
CA LEU A 126 4.22 -9.67 7.74
C LEU A 126 4.99 -9.73 6.42
N ASN A 127 6.04 -10.55 6.35
CA ASN A 127 6.90 -10.72 5.17
C ASN A 127 6.70 -12.08 4.46
N GLY A 128 5.87 -12.97 5.03
CA GLY A 128 5.69 -14.33 4.51
C GLY A 128 7.00 -15.12 4.41
N GLY A 129 7.98 -14.76 5.25
CA GLY A 129 9.26 -15.43 5.41
C GLY A 129 10.28 -15.15 4.31
N LYS A 130 9.96 -14.19 3.46
CA LYS A 130 10.86 -13.63 2.44
C LYS A 130 11.72 -12.51 3.04
N ASP A 131 12.65 -11.97 2.26
CA ASP A 131 13.42 -10.80 2.67
C ASP A 131 12.50 -9.62 3.04
N ALA A 132 12.47 -9.27 4.33
CA ALA A 132 11.59 -8.22 4.87
C ALA A 132 11.92 -6.81 4.34
N SER A 133 13.14 -6.59 3.83
CA SER A 133 13.51 -5.31 3.21
C SER A 133 12.88 -5.12 1.82
N ILE A 134 12.40 -6.22 1.21
CA ILE A 134 11.83 -6.23 -0.15
C ILE A 134 10.32 -6.56 -0.09
N TYR A 135 9.93 -7.50 0.76
CA TYR A 135 8.60 -8.08 0.82
C TYR A 135 7.95 -7.85 2.18
N GLY A 136 6.71 -7.41 2.15
CA GLY A 136 5.82 -7.47 3.29
C GLY A 136 4.73 -6.41 3.25
N VAL A 137 3.82 -6.54 4.20
CA VAL A 137 2.65 -5.69 4.41
C VAL A 137 2.36 -5.64 5.90
N GLN A 138 1.59 -4.67 6.35
CA GLN A 138 1.11 -4.72 7.73
C GLN A 138 0.07 -5.83 7.89
N GLY A 139 0.20 -6.58 8.96
CA GLY A 139 -0.83 -7.45 9.53
C GLY A 139 -0.81 -7.31 11.04
N PHE A 140 -1.16 -8.39 11.73
CA PHE A 140 -1.41 -8.37 13.17
C PHE A 140 -0.75 -9.56 13.87
N ALA A 141 -0.23 -9.31 15.07
CA ALA A 141 0.12 -10.34 16.05
C ALA A 141 -0.96 -10.35 17.14
N TYR A 142 -1.64 -11.49 17.27
CA TYR A 142 -2.69 -11.80 18.23
C TYR A 142 -2.04 -12.40 19.47
N PHE A 143 -2.00 -11.64 20.56
CA PHE A 143 -1.47 -12.10 21.84
C PHE A 143 -2.60 -12.54 22.76
N GLU A 144 -2.38 -13.65 23.46
CA GLU A 144 -3.27 -14.15 24.51
C GLU A 144 -2.45 -14.69 25.69
N ILE A 145 -2.87 -14.35 26.91
CA ILE A 145 -2.43 -14.99 28.15
C ILE A 145 -3.64 -15.72 28.73
N LEU A 146 -3.52 -17.04 28.89
CA LEU A 146 -4.54 -17.88 29.52
C LEU A 146 -4.02 -18.43 30.85
N ASN A 147 -4.81 -18.28 31.91
CA ASN A 147 -4.57 -18.92 33.20
C ASN A 147 -5.38 -20.21 33.32
N LYS A 148 -4.70 -21.36 33.28
CA LYS A 148 -5.31 -22.70 33.35
C LYS A 148 -5.37 -23.24 34.78
N ASP A 149 -4.75 -22.56 35.75
CA ASP A 149 -4.72 -23.01 37.14
C ASP A 149 -6.02 -22.67 37.88
N GLN A 150 -6.86 -23.69 38.04
CA GLN A 150 -8.13 -23.64 38.77
C GLN A 150 -7.98 -23.34 40.26
N ALA A 151 -6.81 -23.59 40.85
CA ALA A 151 -6.55 -23.32 42.25
C ALA A 151 -5.97 -21.91 42.48
N SER A 152 -5.60 -21.21 41.41
CA SER A 152 -5.01 -19.88 41.49
C SER A 152 -6.03 -18.83 41.94
N PRO A 153 -5.66 -17.90 42.83
CA PRO A 153 -6.48 -16.72 43.13
C PRO A 153 -6.49 -15.70 41.97
N GLY A 154 -5.70 -15.94 40.91
CA GLY A 154 -5.50 -15.06 39.77
C GLY A 154 -4.01 -15.00 39.39
N HIS A 155 -3.73 -14.90 38.10
CA HIS A 155 -2.37 -14.74 37.56
C HIS A 155 -2.10 -13.25 37.29
N GLU A 156 -1.29 -12.62 38.13
CA GLU A 156 -0.85 -11.24 37.92
C GLU A 156 0.21 -11.19 36.81
N VAL A 157 -0.10 -10.42 35.76
CA VAL A 157 0.79 -10.18 34.64
C VAL A 157 1.69 -8.99 34.97
N THR A 158 3.00 -9.21 34.90
CA THR A 158 3.98 -8.13 34.91
C THR A 158 4.63 -8.01 33.54
N ALA A 159 4.93 -6.79 33.10
CA ALA A 159 5.56 -6.52 31.81
C ALA A 159 6.86 -7.34 31.63
N GLU A 160 7.69 -7.42 32.68
CA GLU A 160 8.93 -8.18 32.66
C GLU A 160 8.71 -9.68 32.36
N LYS A 161 7.77 -10.32 33.07
CA LYS A 161 7.47 -11.75 32.85
C LYS A 161 6.78 -11.97 31.51
N CYS A 162 5.84 -11.11 31.16
CA CYS A 162 5.15 -11.13 29.88
C CYS A 162 6.15 -11.10 28.73
N SER A 163 7.03 -10.09 28.69
CA SER A 163 8.04 -9.97 27.63
C SER A 163 8.99 -11.15 27.63
N LYS A 164 9.42 -11.63 28.81
CA LYS A 164 10.28 -12.82 28.91
C LYS A 164 9.66 -14.05 28.23
N TYR A 165 8.37 -14.31 28.45
CA TYR A 165 7.72 -15.51 27.91
C TYR A 165 7.43 -15.39 26.41
N PHE A 166 6.97 -14.24 25.91
CA PHE A 166 6.75 -14.07 24.48
C PHE A 166 8.08 -14.01 23.70
N LEU A 167 9.09 -13.29 24.17
CA LEU A 167 10.39 -13.22 23.48
C LEU A 167 11.14 -14.56 23.47
N ALA A 168 10.78 -15.50 24.34
CA ALA A 168 11.29 -16.86 24.26
C ALA A 168 10.83 -17.59 22.97
N LEU A 169 9.75 -17.14 22.32
CA LEU A 169 9.26 -17.67 21.05
C LEU A 169 10.10 -17.21 19.85
N SER A 170 10.69 -16.01 19.91
CA SER A 170 11.55 -15.43 18.87
C SER A 170 13.05 -15.71 19.05
N ALA A 171 13.45 -16.24 20.22
CA ALA A 171 14.84 -16.58 20.52
C ALA A 171 15.48 -17.50 19.46
N GLU A 172 16.76 -17.27 19.16
CA GLU A 172 17.53 -18.04 18.18
C GLU A 172 17.51 -19.55 18.51
N GLY A 173 17.20 -20.38 17.50
CA GLY A 173 17.04 -21.83 17.68
C GLY A 173 15.75 -22.25 18.41
N GLY A 174 14.88 -21.30 18.75
CA GLY A 174 13.54 -21.56 19.25
C GLY A 174 12.67 -22.26 18.21
N LYS A 175 11.67 -23.02 18.67
CA LYS A 175 10.78 -23.83 17.81
C LYS A 175 10.03 -23.02 16.74
N CYS A 176 9.87 -21.72 16.96
CA CYS A 176 9.14 -20.80 16.09
C CYS A 176 10.07 -19.80 15.33
N SER A 177 11.40 -19.87 15.48
CA SER A 177 12.40 -18.96 14.88
C SER A 177 13.42 -19.63 13.93
N GLY A 178 13.54 -19.16 12.68
CA GLY A 178 14.59 -19.59 11.73
C GLY A 178 14.13 -20.39 10.50
N SER A 179 15.06 -20.71 9.60
CA SER A 179 14.80 -21.19 8.21
C SER A 179 14.40 -22.66 8.04
N ILE A 180 14.55 -23.49 9.08
CA ILE A 180 14.33 -24.96 9.03
C ILE A 180 13.28 -25.45 10.03
N ASN A 181 12.52 -24.56 10.65
CA ASN A 181 11.60 -24.97 11.70
C ASN A 181 10.38 -25.71 11.16
N HIS A 182 10.17 -26.90 11.74
CA HIS A 182 9.00 -27.71 11.52
C HIS A 182 7.91 -27.31 12.54
N ASP A 183 6.92 -26.60 12.05
CA ASP A 183 5.72 -26.15 12.78
C ASP A 183 5.15 -27.25 13.68
N THR A 184 5.17 -27.01 14.99
CA THR A 184 4.45 -27.82 15.96
C THR A 184 3.73 -26.90 16.96
N LYS A 185 2.50 -26.52 16.57
CA LYS A 185 1.45 -25.84 17.37
C LYS A 185 1.84 -24.47 17.95
N GLY A 186 1.49 -23.42 17.21
CA GLY A 186 0.64 -22.33 17.73
C GLY A 186 1.32 -21.13 18.39
N GLY A 187 2.65 -21.07 18.46
CA GLY A 187 3.33 -19.89 18.98
C GLY A 187 3.05 -19.70 20.48
N THR A 188 2.90 -20.81 21.20
CA THR A 188 2.54 -20.82 22.63
C THR A 188 3.74 -21.17 23.50
N PHE A 189 3.98 -20.37 24.53
CA PHE A 189 4.90 -20.65 25.61
C PHE A 189 4.14 -21.09 26.87
N GLU A 190 4.45 -22.26 27.41
CA GLU A 190 3.82 -22.81 28.62
C GLU A 190 4.69 -22.54 29.85
N VAL A 191 4.07 -22.12 30.95
CA VAL A 191 4.73 -21.83 32.23
C VAL A 191 4.32 -22.87 33.27
N GLY A 192 5.29 -23.33 34.07
CA GLY A 192 5.06 -24.35 35.10
C GLY A 192 4.71 -25.70 34.50
N ASN A 193 3.72 -26.38 35.09
CA ASN A 193 3.14 -27.62 34.56
C ASN A 193 1.95 -27.31 33.63
N GLU A 194 2.14 -26.39 32.67
CA GLU A 194 1.07 -25.87 31.79
C GLU A 194 -0.03 -25.13 32.58
N GLU A 195 0.37 -24.40 33.62
CA GLU A 195 -0.55 -23.64 34.47
C GLU A 195 -0.94 -22.30 33.83
N GLN A 196 -0.05 -21.73 33.02
CA GLN A 196 -0.33 -20.55 32.19
C GLN A 196 0.24 -20.74 30.79
N SER A 197 -0.45 -20.22 29.79
CA SER A 197 0.01 -20.21 28.40
C SER A 197 0.04 -18.79 27.83
N TYR A 198 1.11 -18.48 27.11
CA TYR A 198 1.34 -17.22 26.41
C TYR A 198 1.38 -17.52 24.91
N THR A 199 0.33 -17.17 24.19
CA THR A 199 0.15 -17.49 22.77
C THR A 199 0.28 -16.23 21.94
N ALA A 200 1.10 -16.28 20.88
CA ALA A 200 1.17 -15.23 19.89
C ALA A 200 0.96 -15.83 18.50
N LEU A 201 0.00 -15.31 17.73
CA LEU A 201 -0.37 -15.77 16.38
C LEU A 201 -0.39 -14.63 15.36
N GLY A 202 0.17 -14.84 14.18
CA GLY A 202 0.19 -13.86 13.09
C GLY A 202 -1.05 -14.00 12.19
N GLY A 203 -1.62 -12.87 11.75
CA GLY A 203 -2.76 -12.82 10.85
C GLY A 203 -2.77 -11.60 9.92
N GLU A 204 -3.24 -11.76 8.68
CA GLU A 204 -3.34 -10.67 7.68
C GLU A 204 -4.53 -9.73 7.96
N VAL A 205 -5.51 -10.18 8.75
CA VAL A 205 -6.76 -9.49 9.05
C VAL A 205 -6.79 -9.08 10.52
N PRO A 206 -7.49 -8.00 10.89
CA PRO A 206 -7.70 -7.61 12.28
C PRO A 206 -8.69 -8.56 12.99
N PRO A 207 -8.78 -8.52 14.34
CA PRO A 207 -9.82 -9.19 15.10
C PRO A 207 -11.21 -8.60 14.84
N GLU A 208 -12.26 -9.39 15.08
CA GLU A 208 -13.66 -8.94 15.13
C GLU A 208 -13.90 -8.01 16.33
N GLU A 209 -13.21 -8.29 17.44
CA GLU A 209 -13.29 -7.52 18.67
C GLU A 209 -12.52 -6.19 18.55
N PRO A 210 -12.91 -5.13 19.27
CA PRO A 210 -12.21 -3.84 19.30
C PRO A 210 -10.91 -3.92 20.14
N ALA A 211 -10.02 -4.84 19.75
CA ALA A 211 -8.86 -5.29 20.51
C ALA A 211 -7.53 -5.00 19.80
N VAL A 212 -7.53 -4.24 18.71
CA VAL A 212 -6.30 -3.73 18.11
C VAL A 212 -5.73 -2.63 19.03
N ASN A 213 -4.52 -2.85 19.53
CA ASN A 213 -3.85 -2.01 20.54
C ASN A 213 -4.69 -1.73 21.80
N ARG A 214 -5.58 -2.66 22.15
CA ARG A 214 -6.47 -2.50 23.30
C ARG A 214 -6.71 -3.85 23.97
N ILE A 215 -6.54 -3.88 25.28
CA ILE A 215 -6.81 -5.07 26.09
C ILE A 215 -8.26 -5.52 25.95
N PHE A 216 -8.43 -6.82 25.74
CA PHE A 216 -9.69 -7.52 25.66
C PHE A 216 -9.65 -8.73 26.59
N ILE A 217 -10.75 -8.95 27.32
CA ILE A 217 -10.92 -10.13 28.18
C ILE A 217 -11.74 -11.16 27.40
N GLY A 218 -11.08 -12.23 26.98
CA GLY A 218 -11.63 -13.26 26.09
C GLY A 218 -10.67 -13.65 24.97
N THR A 219 -11.05 -14.64 24.18
CA THR A 219 -10.31 -15.08 23.00
C THR A 219 -10.58 -14.16 21.82
N LEU A 220 -9.57 -13.86 21.01
CA LEU A 220 -9.73 -13.04 19.81
C LEU A 220 -10.11 -13.88 18.59
N THR A 221 -11.00 -13.34 17.76
CA THR A 221 -11.46 -13.99 16.53
C THR A 221 -10.98 -13.19 15.32
N PRO A 222 -10.12 -13.73 14.44
CA PRO A 222 -9.77 -13.06 13.20
C PRO A 222 -11.00 -12.84 12.31
N GLN A 223 -11.17 -11.63 11.77
CA GLN A 223 -12.27 -11.36 10.84
C GLN A 223 -12.18 -12.27 9.61
N THR A 224 -13.34 -12.71 9.11
CA THR A 224 -13.42 -13.33 7.78
C THR A 224 -13.69 -12.26 6.73
N PRO A 225 -12.75 -11.98 5.80
CA PRO A 225 -12.96 -10.94 4.80
C PRO A 225 -14.23 -11.15 3.98
N ASN A 226 -15.06 -10.12 3.89
CA ASN A 226 -16.28 -10.19 3.11
C ASN A 226 -15.95 -10.15 1.61
N LYS A 227 -16.33 -11.23 0.91
CA LYS A 227 -16.21 -11.36 -0.55
C LYS A 227 -17.55 -11.17 -1.29
N GLY A 228 -18.60 -10.81 -0.57
CA GLY A 228 -19.93 -10.50 -1.08
C GLY A 228 -20.24 -9.01 -1.00
N SER A 229 -21.52 -8.66 -0.77
CA SER A 229 -22.09 -7.30 -0.83
C SER A 229 -21.74 -6.36 0.30
N GLY A 230 -20.91 -6.77 1.25
CA GLY A 230 -20.49 -5.93 2.37
C GLY A 230 -19.04 -5.44 2.26
N PRO A 231 -18.66 -4.49 3.12
CA PRO A 231 -17.26 -4.05 3.25
C PRO A 231 -16.32 -5.22 3.51
N SER A 232 -15.12 -5.19 2.93
CA SER A 232 -14.16 -6.30 3.06
C SER A 232 -13.71 -6.58 4.50
N LEU A 233 -13.79 -5.58 5.39
CA LEU A 233 -13.60 -5.69 6.83
C LEU A 233 -14.72 -4.94 7.55
N ASP A 234 -15.21 -5.50 8.65
CA ASP A 234 -16.21 -4.90 9.52
C ASP A 234 -16.00 -5.39 10.98
N PRO A 235 -15.53 -4.53 11.91
CA PRO A 235 -15.19 -3.12 11.70
C PRO A 235 -13.90 -2.94 10.88
N TRP A 236 -13.79 -1.79 10.21
CA TRP A 236 -12.54 -1.37 9.55
C TRP A 236 -11.52 -0.91 10.61
N PRO A 237 -10.24 -1.34 10.54
CA PRO A 237 -9.21 -0.97 11.51
C PRO A 237 -8.65 0.44 11.24
N LEU A 238 -9.46 1.46 11.53
CA LEU A 238 -9.23 2.85 11.13
C LEU A 238 -7.89 3.42 11.62
N ASP A 239 -7.45 3.06 12.83
CA ASP A 239 -6.22 3.58 13.41
C ASP A 239 -4.95 2.78 13.04
N SER A 240 -5.11 1.57 12.50
CA SER A 240 -3.96 0.70 12.23
C SER A 240 -3.05 1.24 11.13
N LEU A 241 -3.54 2.14 10.27
CA LEU A 241 -2.77 2.64 9.14
C LEU A 241 -2.17 4.05 9.37
N ASN A 242 -2.26 4.59 10.59
CA ASN A 242 -1.86 5.96 10.90
C ASN A 242 -0.38 6.24 10.62
N ASP A 243 0.49 5.27 10.89
CA ASP A 243 1.93 5.40 10.73
C ASP A 243 2.46 4.92 9.37
N ILE A 244 1.57 4.45 8.47
CA ILE A 244 1.99 4.04 7.13
C ILE A 244 2.47 5.26 6.34
N LYS A 245 3.72 5.21 5.89
CA LYS A 245 4.27 6.22 4.99
C LYS A 245 3.86 5.93 3.55
N PRO A 246 3.26 6.88 2.84
CA PRO A 246 2.91 6.67 1.45
C PRO A 246 4.15 6.55 0.58
N THR A 247 4.09 5.62 -0.36
CA THR A 247 5.10 5.34 -1.36
C THR A 247 4.50 5.38 -2.76
N ARG A 248 5.33 5.67 -3.75
CA ARG A 248 4.91 5.75 -5.15
C ARG A 248 4.75 4.34 -5.73
N CYS A 249 3.75 3.61 -5.26
CA CYS A 249 3.29 2.37 -5.86
C CYS A 249 1.82 2.47 -6.26
N HIS A 250 1.47 1.61 -7.21
CA HIS A 250 0.11 1.38 -7.65
C HIS A 250 -0.20 -0.10 -7.45
N SER A 251 -1.29 -0.39 -6.76
CA SER A 251 -1.75 -1.74 -6.45
C SER A 251 -2.62 -2.27 -7.58
N HIS A 252 -2.00 -3.02 -8.49
CA HIS A 252 -2.64 -3.69 -9.62
C HIS A 252 -3.23 -5.03 -9.14
N ASN A 253 -4.32 -5.47 -9.78
CA ASN A 253 -5.01 -6.76 -9.51
C ASN A 253 -5.49 -6.99 -8.08
N ASP A 254 -6.05 -5.95 -7.47
CA ASP A 254 -6.58 -6.03 -6.10
C ASP A 254 -7.73 -7.05 -5.95
N TYR A 255 -8.44 -7.38 -7.02
CA TYR A 255 -9.53 -8.36 -7.00
C TYR A 255 -9.08 -9.78 -6.57
N ASP A 256 -7.82 -10.16 -6.70
CA ASP A 256 -7.34 -11.46 -6.20
C ASP A 256 -7.05 -11.45 -4.69
N ARG A 257 -6.99 -10.26 -4.08
CA ARG A 257 -6.71 -10.09 -2.65
C ARG A 257 -8.00 -10.21 -1.84
N SER A 258 -7.90 -10.68 -0.60
CA SER A 258 -9.05 -10.81 0.31
C SER A 258 -9.55 -9.45 0.84
N ILE A 259 -8.62 -8.54 1.13
CA ILE A 259 -8.87 -7.21 1.69
C ILE A 259 -8.07 -6.16 0.88
N PRO A 260 -8.50 -5.87 -0.35
CA PRO A 260 -7.68 -5.20 -1.37
C PRO A 260 -7.14 -3.85 -0.92
N LEU A 261 -8.04 -2.94 -0.53
CA LEU A 261 -7.67 -1.59 -0.13
C LEU A 261 -6.77 -1.58 1.11
N PHE A 262 -7.07 -2.40 2.12
CA PHE A 262 -6.26 -2.45 3.34
C PHE A 262 -4.82 -2.88 3.04
N LEU A 263 -4.63 -3.93 2.24
CA LEU A 263 -3.29 -4.42 1.89
C LEU A 263 -2.52 -3.43 1.01
N ALA A 264 -3.19 -2.78 0.06
CA ALA A 264 -2.56 -1.77 -0.76
C ALA A 264 -2.12 -0.56 0.10
N MET A 265 -2.99 -0.12 1.02
CA MET A 265 -2.68 0.98 1.93
C MET A 265 -1.63 0.60 2.96
N SER A 266 -1.61 -0.64 3.45
CA SER A 266 -0.63 -1.09 4.44
C SER A 266 0.79 -1.16 3.88
N ALA A 267 0.94 -1.32 2.57
CA ALA A 267 2.21 -1.15 1.87
C ALA A 267 2.54 0.31 1.51
N GLY A 268 1.60 1.24 1.73
CA GLY A 268 1.73 2.66 1.43
C GLY A 268 1.39 3.05 0.00
N CYS A 269 0.72 2.22 -0.81
CA CYS A 269 0.41 2.60 -2.19
C CYS A 269 -0.51 3.81 -2.27
N ILE A 270 -0.12 4.79 -3.09
CA ILE A 270 -0.92 6.00 -3.34
C ILE A 270 -1.81 5.86 -4.57
N SER A 271 -1.86 4.67 -5.16
CA SER A 271 -2.79 4.39 -6.25
C SER A 271 -3.24 2.94 -6.20
N PHE A 272 -4.48 2.72 -6.59
CA PHE A 272 -5.18 1.44 -6.56
C PHE A 272 -5.92 1.25 -7.88
N GLU A 273 -6.15 0.00 -8.26
CA GLU A 273 -6.95 -0.34 -9.43
C GLU A 273 -8.11 -1.24 -9.04
N ALA A 274 -9.30 -0.86 -9.49
CA ALA A 274 -10.51 -1.66 -9.41
C ALA A 274 -11.00 -1.98 -10.83
N ASP A 275 -10.83 -3.23 -11.24
CA ASP A 275 -11.43 -3.75 -12.47
C ASP A 275 -12.92 -3.97 -12.25
N VAL A 276 -13.77 -3.38 -13.08
CA VAL A 276 -15.23 -3.45 -12.91
C VAL A 276 -15.96 -3.95 -14.15
N HIS A 277 -16.99 -4.76 -13.89
CA HIS A 277 -18.00 -5.18 -14.85
C HIS A 277 -19.38 -4.71 -14.39
N LEU A 278 -20.31 -4.50 -15.32
CA LEU A 278 -21.72 -4.38 -14.98
C LEU A 278 -22.31 -5.77 -14.72
N LEU A 279 -22.74 -6.02 -13.49
CA LEU A 279 -23.41 -7.28 -13.13
C LEU A 279 -24.53 -7.01 -12.14
N GLU A 280 -25.73 -7.51 -12.44
CA GLU A 280 -26.93 -7.34 -11.60
C GLU A 280 -27.28 -5.87 -11.27
N GLY A 281 -26.90 -4.93 -12.16
CA GLY A 281 -27.15 -3.50 -11.98
C GLY A 281 -26.12 -2.78 -11.10
N ASP A 282 -25.03 -3.44 -10.69
CA ASP A 282 -23.96 -2.86 -9.88
C ASP A 282 -22.60 -2.98 -10.59
N ALA A 283 -21.63 -2.16 -10.17
CA ALA A 283 -20.25 -2.19 -10.64
C ALA A 283 -19.47 -3.22 -9.81
N ILE A 284 -19.38 -4.45 -10.32
CA ILE A 284 -18.79 -5.60 -9.61
C ILE A 284 -17.33 -5.77 -9.98
N ILE A 285 -16.50 -6.03 -8.97
CA ILE A 285 -15.05 -6.15 -9.12
C ILE A 285 -14.65 -7.51 -9.72
N GLY A 286 -13.76 -7.47 -10.72
CA GLY A 286 -13.08 -8.64 -11.27
C GLY A 286 -12.46 -8.36 -12.64
N HIS A 287 -11.34 -9.02 -12.96
CA HIS A 287 -10.70 -8.87 -14.27
C HIS A 287 -11.45 -9.64 -15.37
N ASP A 288 -11.50 -10.97 -15.25
CA ASP A 288 -12.12 -11.84 -16.27
C ASP A 288 -13.50 -12.40 -15.86
N SER A 289 -13.74 -12.54 -14.55
CA SER A 289 -14.94 -13.18 -14.02
C SER A 289 -15.38 -12.51 -12.72
N PRO A 290 -16.29 -11.51 -12.80
CA PRO A 290 -16.78 -10.82 -11.62
C PRO A 290 -17.57 -11.79 -10.72
N GLN A 291 -17.36 -11.71 -9.41
CA GLN A 291 -18.15 -12.44 -8.42
C GLN A 291 -19.24 -11.53 -7.86
N ALA A 292 -20.51 -11.92 -8.05
CA ALA A 292 -21.66 -11.15 -7.57
C ALA A 292 -21.51 -10.76 -6.08
N GLY A 293 -21.95 -9.54 -5.76
CA GLY A 293 -21.84 -8.95 -4.43
C GLY A 293 -20.56 -8.14 -4.22
N ARG A 294 -19.42 -8.48 -4.82
CA ARG A 294 -18.16 -7.76 -4.53
C ARG A 294 -18.05 -6.42 -5.28
N SER A 295 -18.85 -5.43 -4.90
CA SER A 295 -18.98 -4.17 -5.63
C SER A 295 -17.86 -3.17 -5.36
N LEU A 296 -17.66 -2.25 -6.32
CA LEU A 296 -16.79 -1.08 -6.20
C LEU A 296 -17.10 -0.28 -4.93
N SER A 297 -18.40 -0.10 -4.65
CA SER A 297 -18.87 0.64 -3.49
C SER A 297 -18.40 0.01 -2.18
N ALA A 298 -18.64 -1.30 -2.02
CA ALA A 298 -18.33 -2.01 -0.78
C ALA A 298 -16.82 -2.18 -0.55
N GLN A 299 -16.05 -2.43 -1.60
CA GLN A 299 -14.63 -2.77 -1.45
C GLN A 299 -13.70 -1.56 -1.44
N TYR A 300 -14.10 -0.44 -2.06
CA TYR A 300 -13.29 0.77 -2.14
C TYR A 300 -13.98 2.00 -1.58
N ILE A 301 -15.18 2.34 -2.05
CA ILE A 301 -15.76 3.65 -1.75
C ILE A 301 -16.14 3.79 -0.27
N HIS A 302 -16.84 2.81 0.31
CA HIS A 302 -17.22 2.87 1.72
C HIS A 302 -15.99 2.86 2.65
N PRO A 303 -14.99 1.97 2.48
CA PRO A 303 -13.77 2.05 3.28
C PRO A 303 -13.00 3.37 3.13
N LEU A 304 -12.85 3.89 1.90
CA LEU A 304 -12.21 5.20 1.68
C LEU A 304 -12.95 6.31 2.39
N ARG A 305 -14.29 6.31 2.32
CA ARG A 305 -15.12 7.30 3.01
C ARG A 305 -14.94 7.21 4.53
N ALA A 306 -14.99 6.00 5.10
CA ALA A 306 -14.84 5.78 6.53
C ALA A 306 -13.48 6.26 7.05
N ILE A 307 -12.39 5.96 6.33
CA ILE A 307 -11.04 6.43 6.71
C ILE A 307 -10.97 7.96 6.67
N LEU A 308 -11.51 8.58 5.61
CA LEU A 308 -11.46 10.03 5.45
C LEU A 308 -12.30 10.76 6.51
N ASP A 309 -13.47 10.25 6.84
CA ASP A 309 -14.31 10.81 7.91
C ASP A 309 -13.63 10.65 9.27
N HIS A 310 -13.10 9.46 9.58
CA HIS A 310 -12.35 9.20 10.81
C HIS A 310 -11.15 10.13 10.97
N ASN A 311 -10.34 10.26 9.92
CA ASN A 311 -9.15 11.11 9.93
C ASN A 311 -9.46 12.60 10.13
N ASN A 312 -10.71 13.03 9.92
CA ASN A 312 -11.12 14.42 10.01
C ASN A 312 -12.29 14.65 10.99
N ASP A 313 -12.46 13.79 12.00
CA ASP A 313 -13.50 13.90 13.03
C ASP A 313 -14.92 14.13 12.46
N ASP A 314 -15.29 13.33 11.44
CA ASP A 314 -16.56 13.39 10.70
C ASP A 314 -16.85 14.75 10.04
N LYS A 315 -15.80 15.51 9.70
CA LYS A 315 -15.91 16.82 9.05
C LYS A 315 -15.03 16.89 7.82
N PRO A 316 -15.35 17.77 6.84
CA PRO A 316 -14.41 18.11 5.79
C PRO A 316 -13.12 18.67 6.40
N GLY A 317 -11.99 18.04 6.08
CA GLY A 317 -10.68 18.46 6.58
C GLY A 317 -9.57 18.27 5.55
N THR A 318 -8.32 18.40 5.99
CA THR A 318 -7.14 18.34 5.13
C THR A 318 -6.31 17.07 5.35
N ILE A 319 -6.69 16.22 6.30
CA ILE A 319 -5.98 14.97 6.57
C ILE A 319 -6.46 13.96 5.54
N MET A 320 -5.59 13.63 4.59
CA MET A 320 -5.88 12.62 3.57
C MET A 320 -5.79 11.19 4.14
N LEU A 321 -5.77 10.18 3.27
CA LEU A 321 -5.81 8.78 3.70
C LEU A 321 -4.62 8.35 4.58
N TYR A 322 -3.50 9.05 4.48
CA TYR A 322 -2.27 8.76 5.23
C TYR A 322 -1.97 9.86 6.24
N PRO A 323 -2.31 9.70 7.53
CA PRO A 323 -1.98 10.67 8.57
C PRO A 323 -0.48 10.96 8.69
N ALA A 324 0.39 9.96 8.44
CA ALA A 324 1.85 10.16 8.38
C ALA A 324 2.30 11.16 7.29
N ARG A 325 1.46 11.46 6.29
CA ARG A 325 1.67 12.52 5.30
C ARG A 325 0.32 13.14 4.90
N PRO A 326 -0.21 14.08 5.71
CA PRO A 326 -1.60 14.54 5.57
C PRO A 326 -1.97 15.12 4.21
N GLY A 327 -1.02 15.67 3.45
CA GLY A 327 -1.25 16.24 2.11
C GLY A 327 -1.15 15.24 0.94
N GLN A 328 -0.97 13.94 1.20
CA GLN A 328 -0.82 12.94 0.14
C GLN A 328 -2.18 12.54 -0.45
N SER A 329 -2.45 13.02 -1.66
CA SER A 329 -3.59 12.55 -2.48
C SER A 329 -3.33 11.14 -3.03
N VAL A 330 -4.41 10.40 -3.27
CA VAL A 330 -4.35 9.08 -3.92
C VAL A 330 -5.12 9.05 -5.23
N THR A 331 -4.92 7.99 -6.00
CA THR A 331 -5.65 7.76 -7.25
C THR A 331 -6.29 6.38 -7.27
N LEU A 332 -7.61 6.35 -7.42
CA LEU A 332 -8.35 5.12 -7.71
C LEU A 332 -8.57 5.05 -9.22
N VAL A 333 -7.92 4.09 -9.85
CA VAL A 333 -8.18 3.72 -11.25
C VAL A 333 -9.34 2.75 -11.26
N VAL A 334 -10.39 3.05 -12.01
CA VAL A 334 -11.54 2.17 -12.24
C VAL A 334 -11.46 1.71 -13.68
N ASP A 335 -11.00 0.48 -13.89
CA ASP A 335 -10.79 -0.08 -15.23
C ASP A 335 -12.07 -0.80 -15.70
N PHE A 336 -12.68 -0.29 -16.77
CA PHE A 336 -13.92 -0.85 -17.30
C PHE A 336 -13.61 -2.07 -18.16
N LYS A 337 -13.86 -3.25 -17.61
CA LYS A 337 -13.67 -4.53 -18.32
C LYS A 337 -14.85 -4.92 -19.20
N SER A 338 -15.94 -4.15 -19.14
CA SER A 338 -17.12 -4.32 -19.97
C SER A 338 -17.61 -2.97 -20.50
N SER A 339 -18.37 -2.97 -21.61
CA SER A 339 -18.71 -1.76 -22.38
C SER A 339 -20.20 -1.42 -22.39
N GLU A 340 -20.97 -2.02 -21.47
CA GLU A 340 -22.39 -1.74 -21.30
C GLU A 340 -22.61 -0.25 -20.99
N PRO A 341 -23.52 0.42 -21.70
CA PRO A 341 -23.76 1.87 -21.55
C PRO A 341 -24.11 2.30 -20.11
N GLU A 342 -24.72 1.41 -19.34
CA GLU A 342 -25.18 1.67 -17.98
C GLU A 342 -24.02 1.73 -16.97
N LEU A 343 -22.90 1.03 -17.23
CA LEU A 343 -21.79 0.90 -16.27
C LEU A 343 -21.23 2.26 -15.85
N PHE A 344 -21.11 3.20 -16.79
CA PHE A 344 -20.63 4.54 -16.47
C PHE A 344 -21.52 5.24 -15.44
N GLY A 345 -22.84 5.16 -15.61
CA GLY A 345 -23.80 5.73 -14.66
C GLY A 345 -23.74 5.07 -13.29
N VAL A 346 -23.64 3.74 -13.26
CA VAL A 346 -23.51 2.95 -12.02
C VAL A 346 -22.22 3.30 -11.27
N VAL A 347 -21.09 3.46 -11.97
CA VAL A 347 -19.83 3.91 -11.35
C VAL A 347 -19.97 5.32 -10.80
N LEU A 348 -20.59 6.25 -11.52
CA LEU A 348 -20.84 7.60 -10.98
C LEU A 348 -21.73 7.54 -9.73
N GLU A 349 -22.78 6.74 -9.70
CA GLU A 349 -23.63 6.57 -8.52
C GLU A 349 -22.83 6.02 -7.33
N ALA A 350 -22.00 4.99 -7.55
CA ALA A 350 -21.14 4.41 -6.53
C ALA A 350 -20.17 5.43 -5.91
N LEU A 351 -19.77 6.48 -6.63
CA LEU A 351 -18.88 7.54 -6.14
C LEU A 351 -19.58 8.58 -5.25
N GLN A 352 -20.92 8.58 -5.18
CA GLN A 352 -21.69 9.59 -4.45
C GLN A 352 -21.25 9.79 -2.99
N PRO A 353 -20.95 8.74 -2.19
CA PRO A 353 -20.47 8.92 -0.83
C PRO A 353 -19.20 9.78 -0.72
N LEU A 354 -18.28 9.71 -1.69
CA LEU A 354 -17.08 10.54 -1.71
C LEU A 354 -17.37 11.98 -2.18
N ARG A 355 -18.40 12.18 -3.01
CA ARG A 355 -18.88 13.53 -3.38
C ARG A 355 -19.51 14.24 -2.20
N ASP A 356 -20.33 13.55 -1.42
CA ASP A 356 -21.00 14.10 -0.25
C ASP A 356 -20.00 14.59 0.81
N GLY A 357 -18.87 13.89 0.94
CA GLY A 357 -17.74 14.30 1.79
C GLY A 357 -16.79 15.33 1.13
N ALA A 358 -17.08 15.77 -0.09
CA ALA A 358 -16.25 16.67 -0.90
C ALA A 358 -14.80 16.17 -1.13
N TYR A 359 -14.59 14.85 -1.15
CA TYR A 359 -13.27 14.21 -1.19
C TYR A 359 -12.68 14.03 -2.59
N LEU A 360 -13.51 14.09 -3.65
CA LEU A 360 -13.07 13.90 -5.03
C LEU A 360 -12.40 15.13 -5.62
N SER A 361 -11.29 14.90 -6.34
CA SER A 361 -10.64 15.90 -7.18
C SER A 361 -11.55 16.32 -8.33
N THR A 362 -11.48 17.57 -8.76
CA THR A 362 -12.43 18.15 -9.75
C THR A 362 -11.73 19.07 -10.73
N SER A 363 -12.23 19.17 -11.97
CA SER A 363 -11.88 20.28 -12.88
C SER A 363 -12.93 21.37 -12.81
N LYS A 364 -12.65 22.46 -12.06
CA LYS A 364 -13.59 23.57 -11.89
C LYS A 364 -13.03 24.84 -12.50
N SER A 365 -13.87 25.56 -13.25
CA SER A 365 -13.50 26.85 -13.86
C SER A 365 -12.25 26.78 -14.77
N GLY A 366 -12.06 25.64 -15.44
CA GLY A 366 -10.92 25.43 -16.33
C GLY A 366 -9.61 25.06 -15.61
N GLU A 367 -9.67 24.71 -14.32
CA GLU A 367 -8.49 24.31 -13.54
C GLU A 367 -8.74 22.98 -12.82
N PHE A 368 -7.70 22.14 -12.77
CA PHE A 368 -7.69 20.92 -11.96
C PHE A 368 -7.45 21.26 -10.48
N VAL A 369 -8.39 20.86 -9.63
CA VAL A 369 -8.33 21.00 -8.18
C VAL A 369 -8.12 19.62 -7.57
N GLN A 370 -6.90 19.34 -7.15
CA GLN A 370 -6.56 18.09 -6.46
C GLN A 370 -7.19 18.04 -5.07
N LYS A 371 -7.85 16.93 -4.75
CA LYS A 371 -8.37 16.62 -3.40
C LYS A 371 -7.87 15.25 -2.92
N HIS A 372 -8.62 14.61 -2.03
CA HIS A 372 -8.22 13.41 -1.31
C HIS A 372 -8.06 12.22 -2.26
N VAL A 373 -9.03 12.05 -3.16
CA VAL A 373 -9.05 10.96 -4.15
C VAL A 373 -9.21 11.55 -5.54
N THR A 374 -8.37 11.12 -6.48
CA THR A 374 -8.58 11.34 -7.92
C THR A 374 -9.13 10.06 -8.53
N ILE A 375 -10.25 10.13 -9.24
CA ILE A 375 -10.84 8.98 -9.94
C ILE A 375 -10.40 9.01 -11.40
N VAL A 376 -9.79 7.92 -11.86
CA VAL A 376 -9.37 7.76 -13.26
C VAL A 376 -10.10 6.56 -13.85
N LEU A 377 -10.83 6.76 -14.93
CA LEU A 377 -11.56 5.71 -15.64
C LEU A 377 -10.73 5.22 -16.83
N GLY A 378 -10.54 3.90 -16.91
CA GLY A 378 -9.75 3.21 -17.93
C GLY A 378 -10.54 2.19 -18.74
N GLY A 379 -9.83 1.42 -19.58
CA GLY A 379 -10.40 0.31 -20.34
C GLY A 379 -11.46 0.76 -21.33
N SER A 380 -12.64 0.16 -21.23
CA SER A 380 -13.79 0.46 -22.10
C SER A 380 -14.55 1.74 -21.72
N ALA A 381 -14.03 2.54 -20.77
CA ALA A 381 -14.70 3.74 -20.30
C ALA A 381 -14.93 4.75 -21.44
N PRO A 382 -16.15 5.30 -21.57
CA PRO A 382 -16.52 6.16 -22.71
C PRO A 382 -15.99 7.59 -22.53
N PHE A 383 -14.89 7.92 -23.22
CA PHE A 383 -14.27 9.26 -23.19
C PHE A 383 -15.27 10.40 -23.41
N ASP A 384 -16.14 10.30 -24.42
CA ASP A 384 -17.10 11.36 -24.75
C ASP A 384 -18.07 11.68 -23.59
N ARG A 385 -18.39 10.69 -22.75
CA ARG A 385 -19.23 10.89 -21.55
C ARG A 385 -18.43 11.45 -20.39
N ILE A 386 -17.15 11.11 -20.27
CA ILE A 386 -16.24 11.70 -19.27
C ILE A 386 -16.06 13.19 -19.54
N ASP A 387 -15.93 13.59 -20.81
CA ASP A 387 -15.73 14.97 -21.26
C ASP A 387 -17.05 15.78 -21.35
N SER A 388 -18.21 15.13 -21.27
CA SER A 388 -19.54 15.77 -21.39
C SER A 388 -20.00 16.41 -20.07
N ASP A 389 -20.41 17.69 -20.09
CA ASP A 389 -20.95 18.38 -18.89
C ASP A 389 -22.29 17.78 -18.45
N ASP A 390 -23.04 17.16 -19.36
CA ASP A 390 -24.32 16.54 -19.05
C ASP A 390 -24.15 15.19 -18.33
N ASP A 391 -23.15 14.41 -18.74
CA ASP A 391 -22.86 13.08 -18.19
C ASP A 391 -21.93 13.13 -16.96
N ASN A 392 -21.00 14.09 -16.91
CA ASN A 392 -20.05 14.31 -15.81
C ASN A 392 -20.14 15.76 -15.29
N PRO A 393 -21.28 16.18 -14.73
CA PRO A 393 -21.54 17.57 -14.33
C PRO A 393 -20.64 18.04 -13.17
N ASN A 394 -20.14 17.11 -12.34
CA ASN A 394 -19.23 17.43 -11.23
C ASN A 394 -17.78 17.57 -11.66
N ARG A 395 -17.44 17.14 -12.89
CA ARG A 395 -16.06 17.14 -13.43
C ARG A 395 -15.08 16.43 -12.50
N ASP A 396 -15.51 15.31 -11.91
CA ASP A 396 -14.79 14.63 -10.82
C ASP A 396 -14.29 13.21 -11.13
N VAL A 397 -14.50 12.78 -12.37
CA VAL A 397 -13.85 11.61 -12.97
C VAL A 397 -13.05 12.03 -14.18
N PHE A 398 -11.89 11.39 -14.37
CA PHE A 398 -10.91 11.71 -15.41
C PHE A 398 -10.61 10.49 -16.26
N TYR A 399 -10.20 10.69 -17.51
CA TYR A 399 -9.84 9.61 -18.40
C TYR A 399 -8.37 9.18 -18.23
N GLY A 400 -8.14 7.87 -18.29
CA GLY A 400 -6.83 7.28 -18.54
C GLY A 400 -6.56 7.23 -20.04
N ALA A 401 -5.97 8.29 -20.59
CA ALA A 401 -5.74 8.43 -22.02
C ALA A 401 -4.74 7.39 -22.57
N PRO A 402 -4.89 6.92 -23.81
CA PRO A 402 -3.84 6.14 -24.46
C PRO A 402 -2.64 7.04 -24.76
N SER A 403 -1.44 6.63 -24.31
CA SER A 403 -0.21 7.40 -24.56
C SER A 403 0.48 7.04 -25.88
N ASP A 404 0.07 5.96 -26.55
CA ASP A 404 0.62 5.47 -27.81
C ASP A 404 -0.04 6.09 -29.05
N HIS A 405 -1.31 6.49 -28.92
CA HIS A 405 -2.10 7.21 -29.91
C HIS A 405 -2.56 8.56 -29.34
N TRP A 406 -1.59 9.39 -28.97
CA TRP A 406 -1.85 10.69 -28.37
C TRP A 406 -2.73 11.60 -29.26
N ASP A 407 -3.75 12.20 -28.67
CA ASP A 407 -4.68 13.15 -29.29
C ASP A 407 -4.79 14.40 -28.41
N SER A 408 -4.73 15.59 -29.03
CA SER A 408 -4.84 16.89 -28.33
C SER A 408 -6.16 17.11 -27.58
N LYS A 409 -7.19 16.29 -27.83
CA LYS A 409 -8.44 16.32 -27.06
C LYS A 409 -8.26 15.88 -25.60
N TYR A 410 -7.20 15.11 -25.30
CA TYR A 410 -6.86 14.72 -23.93
C TYR A 410 -6.14 15.88 -23.25
N THR A 411 -6.81 16.51 -22.30
CA THR A 411 -6.31 17.68 -21.58
C THR A 411 -6.23 17.38 -20.10
N SER A 412 -5.50 18.22 -19.34
CA SER A 412 -5.48 18.15 -17.87
C SER A 412 -6.85 18.38 -17.22
N LEU A 413 -7.89 18.74 -17.98
CA LEU A 413 -9.24 18.97 -17.47
C LEU A 413 -10.13 17.73 -17.56
N ASN A 414 -9.88 16.84 -18.52
CA ASN A 414 -10.69 15.64 -18.74
C ASN A 414 -9.90 14.34 -18.57
N SER A 415 -8.58 14.41 -18.52
CA SER A 415 -7.68 13.28 -18.42
C SER A 415 -6.67 13.53 -17.29
N PHE A 416 -6.16 12.44 -16.71
CA PHE A 416 -5.19 12.53 -15.61
C PHE A 416 -3.92 11.72 -15.90
N TYR A 417 -4.13 10.53 -16.44
CA TYR A 417 -3.07 9.65 -16.88
C TYR A 417 -3.02 9.55 -18.39
N ALA A 418 -1.82 9.32 -18.90
CA ALA A 418 -1.60 8.75 -20.21
C ALA A 418 -0.94 7.39 -20.01
N SER A 419 -1.66 6.31 -20.28
CA SER A 419 -1.26 4.93 -20.03
C SER A 419 -0.83 4.22 -21.32
N GLN A 420 0.09 3.26 -21.23
CA GLN A 420 0.39 2.31 -22.32
C GLN A 420 0.90 0.99 -21.74
N ASP A 421 0.76 -0.08 -22.53
CA ASP A 421 1.37 -1.37 -22.22
C ASP A 421 2.91 -1.32 -22.32
N TRP A 422 3.59 -1.64 -21.23
CA TRP A 422 5.04 -1.72 -21.10
C TRP A 422 5.68 -2.62 -22.16
N THR A 423 5.00 -3.69 -22.58
CA THR A 423 5.53 -4.63 -23.60
C THR A 423 5.81 -3.94 -24.94
N THR A 424 5.15 -2.81 -25.21
CA THR A 424 5.36 -2.03 -26.44
C THR A 424 6.64 -1.18 -26.44
N VAL A 425 7.24 -0.98 -25.26
CA VAL A 425 8.51 -0.23 -25.08
C VAL A 425 9.63 -1.11 -24.50
N GLU A 426 9.31 -2.31 -24.01
CA GLU A 426 10.26 -3.32 -23.55
C GLU A 426 11.13 -3.83 -24.71
N GLY A 427 12.46 -3.86 -24.53
CA GLY A 427 13.41 -4.30 -25.56
C GLY A 427 13.92 -3.21 -26.50
N PHE A 428 13.52 -1.94 -26.33
CA PHE A 428 14.14 -0.82 -27.04
C PHE A 428 15.64 -0.71 -26.71
N ASP A 429 16.50 -0.41 -27.70
CA ASP A 429 17.95 -0.25 -27.47
C ASP A 429 18.25 1.12 -26.85
N TRP A 430 18.07 1.20 -25.53
CA TRP A 430 18.33 2.39 -24.72
C TRP A 430 19.79 2.84 -24.80
N LEU A 431 20.72 1.90 -24.87
CA LEU A 431 22.16 2.19 -24.94
C LEU A 431 22.52 2.82 -26.28
N GLY A 432 22.01 2.26 -27.38
CA GLY A 432 22.21 2.81 -28.72
C GLY A 432 21.64 4.20 -28.88
N ALA A 433 20.44 4.49 -28.34
CA ALA A 433 19.85 5.83 -28.41
C ALA A 433 20.66 6.86 -27.60
N ALA A 434 21.04 6.53 -26.37
CA ALA A 434 21.81 7.43 -25.50
C ALA A 434 23.23 7.69 -26.02
N MET A 435 23.90 6.68 -26.58
CA MET A 435 25.25 6.82 -27.14
C MET A 435 25.28 7.61 -28.45
N ASN A 436 24.20 7.58 -29.23
CA ASN A 436 24.10 8.28 -30.51
C ASN A 436 23.43 9.66 -30.42
N GLY A 437 23.13 10.15 -29.20
CA GLY A 437 22.47 11.44 -28.98
C GLY A 437 21.03 11.50 -29.49
N GLY A 438 20.37 10.35 -29.68
CA GLY A 438 18.95 10.27 -30.04
C GLY A 438 18.07 10.29 -28.79
N ASP A 439 16.96 11.03 -28.82
CA ASP A 439 15.99 10.95 -27.72
C ASP A 439 15.40 9.54 -27.66
N ASN A 440 15.36 8.96 -26.45
CA ASN A 440 14.69 7.69 -26.25
C ASN A 440 13.15 7.87 -26.35
N PRO A 441 12.40 6.86 -26.84
CA PRO A 441 10.95 6.94 -27.07
C PRO A 441 10.16 7.30 -25.81
N VAL A 442 10.52 6.74 -24.66
CA VAL A 442 9.87 7.05 -23.37
C VAL A 442 10.04 8.53 -23.00
N SER A 443 11.19 9.15 -23.26
CA SER A 443 11.43 10.56 -22.93
C SER A 443 10.67 11.49 -23.87
N LYS A 444 10.58 11.13 -25.16
CA LYS A 444 9.74 11.84 -26.13
C LYS A 444 8.26 11.77 -25.74
N GLN A 445 7.79 10.58 -25.43
CA GLN A 445 6.42 10.34 -25.00
C GLN A 445 6.12 11.05 -23.68
N ALA A 446 6.99 10.92 -22.68
CA ALA A 446 6.89 11.65 -21.42
C ALA A 446 6.83 13.16 -21.65
N LYS A 447 7.64 13.69 -22.57
CA LYS A 447 7.58 15.12 -22.91
C LYS A 447 6.21 15.51 -23.47
N VAL A 448 5.68 14.77 -24.46
CA VAL A 448 4.36 15.07 -25.04
C VAL A 448 3.25 15.02 -23.97
N VAL A 449 3.26 13.97 -23.15
CA VAL A 449 2.28 13.76 -22.08
C VAL A 449 2.38 14.84 -21.00
N HIS A 450 3.59 15.19 -20.57
CA HIS A 450 3.80 16.22 -19.55
C HIS A 450 3.52 17.63 -20.08
N ASP A 451 3.82 17.92 -21.36
CA ASP A 451 3.48 19.20 -22.00
C ASP A 451 1.95 19.39 -22.07
N ALA A 452 1.18 18.29 -22.09
CA ALA A 452 -0.28 18.30 -21.99
C ALA A 452 -0.81 18.32 -20.54
N GLY A 453 0.08 18.35 -19.55
CA GLY A 453 -0.27 18.38 -18.13
C GLY A 453 -0.71 17.02 -17.55
N LEU A 454 -0.52 15.93 -18.28
CA LEU A 454 -0.87 14.58 -17.82
C LEU A 454 0.33 13.87 -17.20
N ARG A 455 0.07 12.76 -16.50
CA ARG A 455 1.13 11.90 -15.93
C ARG A 455 1.25 10.63 -16.75
N LEU A 456 2.46 10.28 -17.15
CA LEU A 456 2.73 9.06 -17.91
C LEU A 456 2.74 7.84 -16.98
N THR A 457 2.00 6.80 -17.36
CA THR A 457 1.92 5.51 -16.67
C THR A 457 2.15 4.38 -17.65
N TYR A 458 2.78 3.30 -17.18
CA TYR A 458 2.90 2.07 -17.94
C TYR A 458 2.24 0.95 -17.16
N CYS A 459 1.37 0.20 -17.82
CA CYS A 459 0.77 -1.04 -17.29
C CYS A 459 1.35 -2.22 -18.07
N ARG A 460 1.17 -3.46 -17.63
CA ARG A 460 1.56 -4.63 -18.44
C ARG A 460 0.32 -5.48 -18.61
N SER A 461 -0.20 -5.56 -19.84
CA SER A 461 -1.28 -6.47 -20.16
C SER A 461 -0.72 -7.90 -20.11
N MET A 462 -1.45 -8.82 -19.48
CA MET A 462 -1.07 -10.24 -19.45
C MET A 462 -1.54 -10.97 -20.69
#